data_AF-A0A8S3TCF7-F1
#
_entry.id   AF-A0A8S3TCF7-F1
#
_cell.length_a   1.000
_cell.length_b   1.000
_cell.length_c   1.000
_cell.angle_alpha   90.00
_cell.angle_beta   90.00
_cell.angle_gamma   90.00
#
_symmetry.space_group_name_H-M   'P 1'
#
loop_
_entity.id
_entity.type
_entity.pdbx_description
1 polymer ?
#
loop_
_entity_poly.entity_id
_entity_poly.type
_entity_poly.pdbx_seq_one_letter_code
_entity_poly.pdbx_strand_id
1 'polypeptide(L)'
;MKKRCNMNIMSMDIILIFVFAVICAGLVKGTCPSTCSCVDDSSGSHVNCYSKYLGRIPTLPKDTYYLDLRYNNITEIDVQLCKEMPQLHTIYISFNLIIEIPETTFADCEQLYRIDLQYNKIRSIESNTFVNMTNLYQLYLYNNKIRSLVSYTFINLTNLYRLQLSHNEISTIEPFTFMGLPSLQYLYLHNNKIRSLESNTFINMTKLYRLELSGNPLNCDCSIFPFWSWLIERSSIGTTAKCSNGTLVTSLQSAALETCHPDNCQCFNGGKCEAMGYELICDCIGQWTGRFCQDSQCTSFDCGFGDCYIEPVNGTAQCLCDDKYVNYCPGLYQSNNQTFEI
;
A
#
# COMPACT_ATOMS: atom_id res chain seq x y z
N MET A 1 43.35 -28.36 -2.17
CA MET A 1 43.67 -29.60 -2.90
C MET A 1 43.14 -29.50 -4.31
N LYS A 2 44.03 -29.31 -5.28
CA LYS A 2 43.74 -29.33 -6.73
C LYS A 2 43.26 -30.72 -7.12
N LYS A 3 42.02 -30.88 -7.59
CA LYS A 3 41.64 -32.09 -8.33
C LYS A 3 42.24 -31.99 -9.73
N ARG A 4 43.31 -32.74 -9.97
CA ARG A 4 43.83 -33.03 -11.32
C ARG A 4 42.79 -33.90 -12.03
N CYS A 5 42.21 -33.43 -13.13
CA CYS A 5 41.62 -34.33 -14.12
C CYS A 5 42.78 -35.04 -14.81
N ASN A 6 42.98 -36.30 -14.47
CA ASN A 6 43.88 -37.20 -15.18
C ASN A 6 42.98 -38.21 -15.89
N MET A 7 42.92 -38.17 -17.22
CA MET A 7 42.23 -39.19 -17.99
C MET A 7 43.01 -39.49 -19.27
N ASN A 8 43.26 -40.79 -19.47
CA ASN A 8 44.05 -41.37 -20.54
C ASN A 8 43.50 -40.96 -21.92
N ILE A 9 44.41 -40.50 -22.78
CA ILE A 9 44.15 -40.26 -24.20
C ILE A 9 44.16 -41.61 -24.90
N MET A 10 42.99 -42.22 -25.04
CA MET A 10 42.76 -43.23 -26.07
C MET A 10 41.28 -43.22 -26.44
N SER A 11 40.98 -42.70 -27.63
CA SER A 11 39.70 -42.81 -28.35
C SER A 11 38.47 -42.12 -27.72
N MET A 12 38.39 -40.79 -27.80
CA MET A 12 37.11 -40.06 -27.72
C MET A 12 37.00 -39.08 -28.89
N ASP A 13 35.86 -39.10 -29.56
CA ASP A 13 35.57 -38.35 -30.79
C ASP A 13 35.85 -36.85 -30.67
N ILE A 14 36.36 -36.26 -31.76
CA ILE A 14 36.58 -34.80 -31.91
C ILE A 14 35.30 -34.00 -31.59
N ILE A 15 34.12 -34.60 -31.80
CA ILE A 15 32.81 -34.04 -31.45
C ILE A 15 32.66 -33.86 -29.93
N LEU A 16 33.12 -34.81 -29.10
CA LEU A 16 33.05 -34.69 -27.63
C LEU A 16 33.98 -33.60 -27.10
N ILE A 17 35.15 -33.40 -27.72
CA ILE A 17 36.09 -32.33 -27.35
C ILE A 17 35.49 -30.95 -27.69
N PHE A 18 34.83 -30.81 -28.83
CA PHE A 18 34.14 -29.57 -29.21
C PHE A 18 32.90 -29.32 -28.35
N VAL A 19 32.13 -30.36 -28.00
CA VAL A 19 31.00 -30.22 -27.08
C VAL A 19 31.50 -29.81 -25.68
N PHE A 20 32.57 -30.40 -25.16
CA PHE A 20 33.17 -29.96 -23.88
C PHE A 20 33.79 -28.56 -23.95
N ALA A 21 34.41 -28.17 -25.08
CA ALA A 21 34.94 -26.82 -25.28
C ALA A 21 33.83 -25.77 -25.42
N VAL A 22 32.71 -26.10 -26.06
CA VAL A 22 31.52 -25.25 -26.17
C VAL A 22 30.75 -25.18 -24.84
N ILE A 23 30.71 -26.27 -24.06
CA ILE A 23 30.17 -26.27 -22.68
C ILE A 23 31.05 -25.41 -21.76
N CYS A 24 32.38 -25.47 -21.91
CA CYS A 24 33.31 -24.60 -21.17
C CYS A 24 33.33 -23.14 -21.66
N ALA A 25 33.00 -22.89 -22.94
CA ALA A 25 32.92 -21.54 -23.52
C ALA A 25 31.53 -20.91 -23.36
N GLY A 26 30.49 -21.71 -23.08
CA GLY A 26 29.08 -21.29 -23.00
C GLY A 26 28.65 -20.61 -21.71
N LEU A 27 29.54 -20.44 -20.73
CA LEU A 27 29.29 -19.72 -19.50
C LEU A 27 30.48 -18.84 -19.17
N VAL A 28 30.52 -17.64 -19.75
CA VAL A 28 31.30 -16.55 -19.16
C VAL A 28 30.57 -16.17 -17.87
N LYS A 29 30.81 -16.92 -16.79
CA LYS A 29 30.47 -16.50 -15.44
C LYS A 29 31.06 -15.10 -15.27
N GLY A 30 30.21 -14.12 -14.98
CA GLY A 30 30.69 -12.77 -14.69
C GLY A 30 31.74 -12.82 -13.57
N THR A 31 32.73 -11.95 -13.62
CA THR A 31 33.80 -11.97 -12.63
C THR A 31 33.32 -11.43 -11.29
N CYS A 32 33.84 -11.99 -10.20
CA CYS A 32 33.60 -11.43 -8.88
C CYS A 32 34.18 -10.00 -8.79
N PRO A 33 33.41 -9.00 -8.30
CA PRO A 33 33.95 -7.66 -8.09
C PRO A 33 35.14 -7.69 -7.13
N SER A 34 36.21 -6.94 -7.42
CA SER A 34 37.41 -6.89 -6.57
C SER A 34 37.17 -6.30 -5.19
N THR A 35 36.12 -5.51 -5.03
CA THR A 35 35.68 -4.94 -3.74
C THR A 35 34.85 -5.93 -2.90
N CYS A 36 34.40 -7.02 -3.51
CA CYS A 36 33.50 -8.00 -2.91
C CYS A 36 34.18 -9.36 -2.76
N SER A 37 33.51 -10.27 -2.07
CA SER A 37 33.93 -11.67 -1.92
C SER A 37 32.84 -12.58 -2.45
N CYS A 38 33.20 -13.54 -3.30
CA CYS A 38 32.25 -14.46 -3.90
C CYS A 38 32.57 -15.90 -3.53
N VAL A 39 31.53 -16.66 -3.21
CA VAL A 39 31.60 -18.11 -2.97
C VAL A 39 30.56 -18.77 -3.85
N ASP A 40 30.98 -19.75 -4.65
CA ASP A 40 30.07 -20.48 -5.54
C ASP A 40 29.63 -21.80 -4.88
N ASP A 41 28.36 -22.14 -5.03
CA ASP A 41 27.82 -23.47 -4.70
C ASP A 41 26.92 -24.01 -5.82
N SER A 42 26.15 -25.07 -5.54
CA SER A 42 25.24 -25.67 -6.52
C SER A 42 24.05 -24.79 -6.91
N SER A 43 23.74 -23.75 -6.14
CA SER A 43 22.65 -22.81 -6.41
C SER A 43 23.10 -21.60 -7.24
N GLY A 44 24.36 -21.18 -7.09
CA GLY A 44 24.97 -20.09 -7.85
C GLY A 44 26.06 -19.37 -7.05
N SER A 45 26.39 -18.15 -7.47
CA SER A 45 27.35 -17.30 -6.76
C SER A 45 26.68 -16.58 -5.59
N HIS A 46 27.30 -16.68 -4.41
CA HIS A 46 26.98 -15.91 -3.22
C HIS A 46 27.95 -14.74 -3.13
N VAL A 47 27.47 -13.53 -3.41
CA VAL A 47 28.28 -12.32 -3.49
C VAL A 47 28.10 -11.48 -2.23
N ASN A 48 29.20 -11.24 -1.52
CA ASN A 48 29.25 -10.41 -0.33
C ASN A 48 30.03 -9.13 -0.59
N CYS A 49 29.30 -8.02 -0.60
CA CYS A 49 29.76 -6.64 -0.74
C CYS A 49 29.44 -5.81 0.51
N TYR A 50 29.34 -6.44 1.68
CA TYR A 50 29.03 -5.78 2.95
C TYR A 50 30.07 -4.71 3.31
N SER A 51 29.60 -3.50 3.65
CA SER A 51 30.43 -2.40 4.15
C SER A 51 31.65 -2.09 3.28
N LYS A 52 31.42 -1.89 1.98
CA LYS A 52 32.45 -1.60 0.98
C LYS A 52 32.42 -0.15 0.48
N TYR A 53 31.63 0.71 1.13
CA TYR A 53 31.45 2.13 0.76
C TYR A 53 31.00 2.33 -0.69
N LEU A 54 30.25 1.37 -1.23
CA LEU A 54 29.80 1.39 -2.62
C LEU A 54 28.74 2.48 -2.81
N GLY A 55 28.94 3.37 -3.79
CA GLY A 55 27.92 4.34 -4.21
C GLY A 55 26.89 3.78 -5.19
N ARG A 56 27.18 2.64 -5.80
CA ARG A 56 26.33 1.93 -6.76
C ARG A 56 26.59 0.43 -6.69
N ILE A 57 25.67 -0.36 -7.21
CA ILE A 57 25.86 -1.81 -7.36
C ILE A 57 26.99 -2.06 -8.39
N PRO A 58 28.04 -2.84 -8.06
CA PRO A 58 29.11 -3.17 -9.00
C PRO A 58 28.62 -4.18 -10.06
N THR A 59 29.41 -4.44 -11.10
CA THR A 59 29.13 -5.55 -12.03
C THR A 59 29.29 -6.88 -11.30
N LEU A 60 28.28 -7.74 -11.37
CA LEU A 60 28.18 -8.99 -10.61
C LEU A 60 28.30 -10.23 -11.52
N PRO A 61 28.62 -11.41 -10.96
CA PRO A 61 28.48 -12.68 -11.66
C PRO A 61 27.04 -12.88 -12.17
N LYS A 62 26.88 -13.25 -13.43
CA LYS A 62 25.55 -13.48 -14.03
C LYS A 62 24.75 -14.59 -13.35
N ASP A 63 25.41 -15.53 -12.69
CA ASP A 63 24.83 -16.62 -11.89
C ASP A 63 24.70 -16.28 -10.40
N THR A 64 24.72 -14.99 -10.03
CA THR A 64 24.46 -14.55 -8.65
C THR A 64 23.11 -15.06 -8.18
N TYR A 65 23.12 -15.81 -7.08
CA TYR A 65 21.94 -16.37 -6.42
C TYR A 65 21.64 -15.62 -5.11
N TYR A 66 22.69 -15.16 -4.43
CA TYR A 66 22.62 -14.43 -3.17
C TYR A 66 23.48 -13.17 -3.26
N LEU A 67 22.93 -12.03 -2.87
CA LEU A 67 23.61 -10.74 -2.93
C LEU A 67 23.49 -9.97 -1.60
N ASP A 68 24.63 -9.68 -0.98
CA ASP A 68 24.72 -8.85 0.23
C ASP A 68 25.42 -7.52 -0.07
N LEU A 69 24.65 -6.45 -0.10
CA LEU A 69 25.05 -5.06 -0.34
C LEU A 69 24.80 -4.18 0.89
N ARG A 70 24.66 -4.76 2.08
CA ARG A 70 24.32 -3.99 3.28
C ARG A 70 25.42 -3.02 3.69
N TYR A 71 25.03 -1.93 4.36
CA TYR A 71 25.95 -0.91 4.90
C TYR A 71 26.83 -0.26 3.81
N ASN A 72 26.22 0.13 2.69
CA ASN A 72 26.90 0.88 1.63
C ASN A 72 26.23 2.26 1.46
N ASN A 73 26.65 3.00 0.44
CA ASN A 73 26.13 4.33 0.11
C ASN A 73 25.31 4.30 -1.19
N ILE A 74 24.66 3.17 -1.50
CA ILE A 74 23.93 2.97 -2.76
C ILE A 74 22.69 3.85 -2.75
N THR A 75 22.49 4.62 -3.82
CA THR A 75 21.36 5.56 -3.95
C THR A 75 20.23 5.06 -4.85
N GLU A 76 20.51 4.07 -5.69
CA GLU A 76 19.56 3.55 -6.68
C GLU A 76 19.79 2.06 -6.93
N ILE A 77 18.72 1.37 -7.36
CA ILE A 77 18.77 0.00 -7.85
C ILE A 77 18.63 0.07 -9.37
N ASP A 78 19.59 -0.51 -10.08
CA ASP A 78 19.55 -0.57 -11.53
C ASP A 78 18.37 -1.46 -11.99
N VAL A 79 17.53 -0.94 -12.89
CA VAL A 79 16.39 -1.67 -13.46
C VAL A 79 16.83 -2.88 -14.30
N GLN A 80 18.09 -2.93 -14.76
CA GLN A 80 18.62 -4.08 -15.49
C GLN A 80 19.15 -5.20 -14.57
N LEU A 81 19.23 -4.96 -13.25
CA LEU A 81 19.78 -5.91 -12.27
C LEU A 81 19.20 -7.32 -12.46
N CYS A 82 17.88 -7.40 -12.60
CA CYS A 82 17.18 -8.68 -12.72
C CYS A 82 17.23 -9.31 -14.12
N LYS A 83 17.51 -8.53 -15.16
CA LYS A 83 17.77 -9.07 -16.50
C LYS A 83 19.12 -9.73 -16.59
N GLU A 84 20.10 -9.21 -15.85
CA GLU A 84 21.44 -9.79 -15.80
C GLU A 84 21.53 -11.03 -14.90
N MET A 85 20.69 -11.09 -13.86
CA MET A 85 20.71 -12.15 -12.84
C MET A 85 19.30 -12.68 -12.52
N PRO A 86 18.61 -13.33 -13.48
CA PRO A 86 17.22 -13.77 -13.31
C PRO A 86 17.04 -14.86 -12.25
N GLN A 87 18.10 -15.60 -11.90
CA GLN A 87 18.09 -16.61 -10.83
C GLN A 87 18.30 -16.03 -9.42
N LEU A 88 18.40 -14.72 -9.26
CA LEU A 88 18.62 -14.10 -7.95
C LEU A 88 17.49 -14.50 -6.99
N HIS A 89 17.87 -15.10 -5.86
CA HIS A 89 16.94 -15.64 -4.89
C HIS A 89 16.84 -14.79 -3.64
N THR A 90 17.93 -14.15 -3.23
CA THR A 90 17.95 -13.28 -2.05
C THR A 90 18.82 -12.07 -2.27
N ILE A 91 18.27 -10.90 -1.95
CA ILE A 91 18.98 -9.62 -1.97
C ILE A 91 18.87 -8.92 -0.62
N TYR A 92 20.02 -8.57 -0.06
CA TYR A 92 20.14 -7.70 1.10
C TYR A 92 20.77 -6.38 0.68
N ILE A 93 20.01 -5.30 0.71
CA ILE A 93 20.48 -3.95 0.35
C ILE A 93 20.10 -2.92 1.43
N SER A 94 20.01 -3.40 2.67
CA SER A 94 19.67 -2.58 3.83
C SER A 94 20.81 -1.68 4.29
N PHE A 95 20.49 -0.61 5.02
CA PHE A 95 21.46 0.42 5.43
C PHE A 95 22.19 1.03 4.23
N ASN A 96 21.40 1.57 3.29
CA ASN A 96 21.86 2.31 2.11
C ASN A 96 21.12 3.66 2.03
N LEU A 97 21.19 4.34 0.89
CA LEU A 97 20.64 5.67 0.66
C LEU A 97 19.55 5.66 -0.42
N ILE A 98 18.92 4.51 -0.69
CA ILE A 98 17.95 4.33 -1.78
C ILE A 98 16.69 5.16 -1.51
N ILE A 99 16.28 5.97 -2.48
CA ILE A 99 15.14 6.90 -2.35
C ILE A 99 13.86 6.36 -3.01
N GLU A 100 14.01 5.56 -4.06
CA GLU A 100 12.92 4.99 -4.84
C GLU A 100 13.27 3.60 -5.34
N ILE A 101 12.25 2.82 -5.65
CA ILE A 101 12.38 1.54 -6.34
C ILE A 101 11.64 1.72 -7.66
N PRO A 102 12.35 1.86 -8.79
CA PRO A 102 11.70 1.99 -10.08
C PRO A 102 10.70 0.86 -10.32
N GLU A 103 9.61 1.14 -11.04
CA GLU A 103 8.66 0.10 -11.45
C GLU A 103 9.40 -1.02 -12.19
N THR A 104 8.93 -2.26 -12.05
CA THR A 104 9.49 -3.44 -12.74
C THR A 104 10.94 -3.80 -12.40
N THR A 105 11.60 -3.11 -11.44
CA THR A 105 13.00 -3.39 -11.04
C THR A 105 13.27 -4.87 -10.76
N PHE A 106 12.30 -5.57 -10.17
CA PHE A 106 12.41 -6.97 -9.79
C PHE A 106 11.67 -7.95 -10.71
N ALA A 107 11.07 -7.47 -11.80
CA ALA A 107 10.14 -8.24 -12.63
C ALA A 107 10.79 -9.50 -13.25
N ASP A 108 12.07 -9.42 -13.63
CA ASP A 108 12.79 -10.51 -14.28
C ASP A 108 13.46 -11.50 -13.28
N CYS A 109 13.40 -11.21 -11.97
CA CYS A 109 13.91 -12.10 -10.92
C CYS A 109 12.78 -12.91 -10.26
N GLU A 110 12.04 -13.72 -11.03
CA GLU A 110 10.85 -14.44 -10.55
C GLU A 110 11.13 -15.41 -9.38
N GLN A 111 12.40 -15.80 -9.19
CA GLN A 111 12.86 -16.71 -8.13
C GLN A 111 13.18 -16.00 -6.81
N LEU A 112 13.05 -14.67 -6.74
CA LEU A 112 13.28 -13.91 -5.52
C LEU A 112 12.34 -14.38 -4.41
N TYR A 113 12.97 -14.85 -3.33
CA TYR A 113 12.29 -15.33 -2.14
C TYR A 113 12.36 -14.32 -0.99
N ARG A 114 13.42 -13.51 -0.95
CA ARG A 114 13.62 -12.49 0.07
C ARG A 114 14.23 -11.21 -0.48
N ILE A 115 13.60 -10.09 -0.16
CA ILE A 115 14.14 -8.74 -0.38
C ILE A 115 14.26 -8.03 0.98
N ASP A 116 15.46 -7.56 1.30
CA ASP A 116 15.72 -6.70 2.45
C ASP A 116 16.16 -5.29 2.04
N LEU A 117 15.24 -4.33 2.19
CA LEU A 117 15.36 -2.90 1.87
C LEU A 117 15.22 -2.01 3.11
N GLN A 118 15.26 -2.58 4.31
CA GLN A 118 15.15 -1.81 5.57
C GLN A 118 16.26 -0.74 5.70
N TYR A 119 16.02 0.29 6.51
CA TYR A 119 17.01 1.37 6.74
C TYR A 119 17.52 2.01 5.43
N ASN A 120 16.59 2.42 4.56
CA ASN A 120 16.85 3.22 3.37
C ASN A 120 16.06 4.54 3.47
N LYS A 121 15.87 5.24 2.36
CA LYS A 121 15.12 6.50 2.27
C LYS A 121 13.91 6.41 1.34
N ILE A 122 13.39 5.19 1.14
CA ILE A 122 12.32 4.90 0.17
C ILE A 122 11.06 5.69 0.53
N ARG A 123 10.52 6.46 -0.42
CA ARG A 123 9.39 7.38 -0.17
C ARG A 123 8.03 6.86 -0.63
N SER A 124 8.01 6.04 -1.66
CA SER A 124 6.80 5.41 -2.21
C SER A 124 7.10 4.00 -2.70
N ILE A 125 6.04 3.23 -2.90
CA ILE A 125 6.06 1.94 -3.57
C ILE A 125 4.95 2.03 -4.61
N GLU A 126 5.31 1.89 -5.87
CA GLU A 126 4.34 1.93 -6.96
C GLU A 126 3.72 0.54 -7.16
N SER A 127 2.54 0.47 -7.78
CA SER A 127 1.76 -0.76 -7.92
C SER A 127 2.50 -1.86 -8.70
N ASN A 128 3.37 -1.49 -9.64
CA ASN A 128 4.15 -2.41 -10.46
C ASN A 128 5.56 -2.68 -9.92
N THR A 129 5.92 -2.16 -8.74
CA THR A 129 7.26 -2.36 -8.17
C THR A 129 7.57 -3.85 -7.95
N PHE A 130 6.58 -4.65 -7.54
CA PHE A 130 6.72 -6.08 -7.26
C PHE A 130 5.92 -6.98 -8.22
N VAL A 131 5.77 -6.55 -9.48
CA VAL A 131 5.09 -7.34 -10.51
C VAL A 131 5.78 -8.70 -10.70
N ASN A 132 5.01 -9.76 -10.96
CA ASN A 132 5.47 -11.14 -11.17
C ASN A 132 6.20 -11.81 -9.99
N MET A 133 6.29 -11.17 -8.83
CA MET A 133 7.01 -11.69 -7.66
C MET A 133 6.24 -12.72 -6.84
N THR A 134 5.74 -13.77 -7.49
CA THR A 134 4.87 -14.78 -6.88
C THR A 134 5.60 -15.68 -5.86
N ASN A 135 6.91 -15.85 -5.98
CA ASN A 135 7.73 -16.66 -5.05
C ASN A 135 8.22 -15.87 -3.82
N LEU A 136 8.00 -14.56 -3.77
CA LEU A 136 8.50 -13.72 -2.70
C LEU A 136 7.82 -14.10 -1.37
N TYR A 137 8.63 -14.48 -0.39
CA TYR A 137 8.17 -14.97 0.91
C TYR A 137 8.37 -13.94 2.02
N GLN A 138 9.41 -13.12 1.93
CA GLN A 138 9.71 -12.08 2.92
C GLN A 138 10.10 -10.76 2.27
N LEU A 139 9.43 -9.68 2.69
CA LEU A 139 9.70 -8.31 2.25
C LEU A 139 9.92 -7.40 3.46
N TYR A 140 11.12 -6.83 3.55
CA TYR A 140 11.51 -5.92 4.63
C TYR A 140 11.71 -4.50 4.10
N LEU A 141 10.86 -3.58 4.57
CA LEU A 141 10.82 -2.17 4.18
C LEU A 141 10.76 -1.24 5.39
N TYR A 142 11.01 -1.75 6.59
CA TYR A 142 10.92 -0.96 7.82
C TYR A 142 12.07 0.04 7.95
N ASN A 143 11.87 1.13 8.71
CA ASN A 143 12.80 2.27 8.77
C ASN A 143 13.08 2.87 7.38
N ASN A 144 12.01 3.21 6.66
CA ASN A 144 12.07 3.99 5.41
C ASN A 144 11.26 5.29 5.57
N LYS A 145 10.84 5.89 4.46
CA LYS A 145 10.10 7.17 4.39
C LYS A 145 8.79 7.04 3.63
N ILE A 146 8.21 5.83 3.61
CA ILE A 146 6.98 5.53 2.88
C ILE A 146 5.82 6.28 3.53
N ARG A 147 5.06 7.05 2.73
CA ARG A 147 3.97 7.91 3.24
C ARG A 147 2.57 7.39 2.98
N SER A 148 2.39 6.64 1.89
CA SER A 148 1.11 6.07 1.50
C SER A 148 1.33 4.71 0.87
N LEU A 149 0.31 3.86 0.98
CA LEU A 149 0.21 2.63 0.22
C LEU A 149 -1.03 2.73 -0.66
N VAL A 150 -0.81 2.58 -1.97
CA VAL A 150 -1.88 2.70 -2.97
C VAL A 150 -2.57 1.35 -3.18
N SER A 151 -3.77 1.40 -3.72
CA SER A 151 -4.57 0.23 -4.04
C SER A 151 -3.75 -0.75 -4.89
N TYR A 152 -3.84 -2.04 -4.59
CA TYR A 152 -3.16 -3.11 -5.34
C TYR A 152 -1.62 -3.09 -5.31
N THR A 153 -0.96 -2.31 -4.43
CA THR A 153 0.52 -2.25 -4.32
C THR A 153 1.19 -3.62 -4.24
N PHE A 154 0.54 -4.60 -3.60
CA PHE A 154 1.10 -5.94 -3.37
C PHE A 154 0.33 -7.06 -4.10
N ILE A 155 -0.34 -6.74 -5.23
CA ILE A 155 -1.31 -7.62 -5.87
C ILE A 155 -0.76 -8.98 -6.33
N ASN A 156 0.54 -9.08 -6.66
CA ASN A 156 1.15 -10.32 -7.15
C ASN A 156 1.87 -11.15 -6.06
N LEU A 157 1.92 -10.68 -4.81
CA LEU A 157 2.71 -11.28 -3.73
C LEU A 157 1.97 -12.43 -3.03
N THR A 158 1.52 -13.42 -3.82
CA THR A 158 0.57 -14.46 -3.40
C THR A 158 1.12 -15.44 -2.35
N ASN A 159 2.44 -15.67 -2.32
CA ASN A 159 3.12 -16.50 -1.33
C ASN A 159 3.80 -15.71 -0.20
N LEU A 160 3.63 -14.38 -0.17
CA LEU A 160 4.27 -13.56 0.85
C LEU A 160 3.77 -13.95 2.23
N TYR A 161 4.70 -14.25 3.12
CA TYR A 161 4.44 -14.72 4.47
C TYR A 161 4.63 -13.61 5.51
N ARG A 162 5.60 -12.73 5.27
CA ARG A 162 5.95 -11.63 6.17
C ARG A 162 6.17 -10.33 5.41
N LEU A 163 5.47 -9.29 5.84
CA LEU A 163 5.61 -7.92 5.34
C LEU A 163 5.94 -6.97 6.49
N GLN A 164 7.12 -6.34 6.43
CA GLN A 164 7.62 -5.40 7.43
C GLN A 164 7.61 -3.97 6.89
N LEU A 165 6.66 -3.16 7.35
CA LEU A 165 6.45 -1.76 6.97
C LEU A 165 6.53 -0.81 8.18
N SER A 166 6.99 -1.31 9.33
CA SER A 166 7.07 -0.54 10.56
C SER A 166 8.08 0.60 10.48
N HIS A 167 7.96 1.60 11.36
CA HIS A 167 8.88 2.75 11.39
C HIS A 167 8.97 3.47 10.03
N ASN A 168 7.83 3.69 9.39
CA ASN A 168 7.69 4.52 8.19
C ASN A 168 6.87 5.76 8.53
N GLU A 169 6.38 6.46 7.51
CA GLU A 169 5.55 7.66 7.67
C GLU A 169 4.15 7.42 7.09
N ILE A 170 3.69 6.17 7.05
CA ILE A 170 2.45 5.76 6.38
C ILE A 170 1.26 6.41 7.10
N SER A 171 0.58 7.34 6.43
CA SER A 171 -0.64 7.98 6.93
C SER A 171 -1.90 7.44 6.26
N THR A 172 -1.78 6.98 5.02
CA THR A 172 -2.89 6.54 4.19
C THR A 172 -2.62 5.13 3.67
N ILE A 173 -3.59 4.24 3.85
CA ILE A 173 -3.63 2.91 3.25
C ILE A 173 -4.93 2.83 2.46
N GLU A 174 -4.83 2.84 1.13
CA GLU A 174 -6.01 2.78 0.28
C GLU A 174 -6.72 1.42 0.37
N PRO A 175 -8.00 1.34 0.01
CA PRO A 175 -8.72 0.08 -0.14
C PRO A 175 -7.96 -0.92 -1.02
N PHE A 176 -8.12 -2.22 -0.75
CA PHE A 176 -7.52 -3.29 -1.56
C PHE A 176 -5.99 -3.29 -1.65
N THR A 177 -5.27 -2.44 -0.89
CA THR A 177 -3.79 -2.43 -0.83
C THR A 177 -3.20 -3.83 -0.61
N PHE A 178 -3.79 -4.62 0.29
CA PHE A 178 -3.33 -5.97 0.65
C PHE A 178 -4.09 -7.10 -0.05
N MET A 179 -4.86 -6.81 -1.11
CA MET A 179 -5.72 -7.79 -1.78
C MET A 179 -4.95 -9.01 -2.31
N GLY A 180 -3.70 -8.82 -2.76
CA GLY A 180 -2.84 -9.88 -3.29
C GLY A 180 -2.11 -10.73 -2.26
N LEU A 181 -2.44 -10.62 -0.96
CA LEU A 181 -1.69 -11.23 0.14
C LEU A 181 -2.44 -12.37 0.87
N PRO A 182 -2.99 -13.40 0.19
CA PRO A 182 -3.78 -14.46 0.83
C PRO A 182 -2.95 -15.36 1.75
N SER A 183 -1.63 -15.42 1.56
CA SER A 183 -0.72 -16.26 2.36
C SER A 183 -0.07 -15.53 3.54
N LEU A 184 -0.30 -14.22 3.68
CA LEU A 184 0.40 -13.41 4.67
C LEU A 184 -0.01 -13.78 6.08
N GLN A 185 0.98 -14.04 6.93
CA GLN A 185 0.77 -14.37 8.34
C GLN A 185 1.18 -13.24 9.27
N TYR A 186 2.19 -12.45 8.88
CA TYR A 186 2.73 -11.38 9.72
C TYR A 186 2.77 -10.06 8.96
N LEU A 187 1.97 -9.10 9.43
CA LEU A 187 1.94 -7.73 8.95
C LEU A 187 2.38 -6.78 10.05
N TYR A 188 3.45 -6.04 9.80
CA TYR A 188 4.00 -5.07 10.73
C TYR A 188 3.84 -3.66 10.20
N LEU A 189 2.97 -2.89 10.85
CA LEU A 189 2.65 -1.49 10.53
C LEU A 189 2.88 -0.57 11.74
N HIS A 190 3.46 -1.07 12.83
CA HIS A 190 3.71 -0.29 14.04
C HIS A 190 4.65 0.90 13.79
N ASN A 191 4.50 1.95 14.59
CA ASN A 191 5.26 3.21 14.47
C ASN A 191 5.12 3.85 13.07
N ASN A 192 3.89 4.10 12.66
CA ASN A 192 3.53 4.85 11.45
C ASN A 192 2.60 6.02 11.83
N LYS A 193 1.91 6.62 10.85
CA LYS A 193 1.00 7.76 11.03
C LYS A 193 -0.46 7.41 10.69
N ILE A 194 -0.82 6.13 10.76
CA ILE A 194 -2.13 5.61 10.36
C ILE A 194 -3.19 6.10 11.34
N ARG A 195 -4.24 6.73 10.81
CA ARG A 195 -5.38 7.24 11.61
C ARG A 195 -6.64 6.40 11.47
N SER A 196 -6.86 5.82 10.31
CA SER A 196 -8.03 5.00 10.01
C SER A 196 -7.64 3.85 9.09
N LEU A 197 -8.49 2.82 9.06
CA LEU A 197 -8.35 1.63 8.23
C LEU A 197 -9.74 1.26 7.71
N GLU A 198 -9.88 1.12 6.41
CA GLU A 198 -11.16 0.78 5.79
C GLU A 198 -11.43 -0.73 5.83
N SER A 199 -12.70 -1.15 5.71
CA SER A 199 -13.09 -2.58 5.71
C SER A 199 -12.35 -3.37 4.63
N ASN A 200 -12.25 -2.79 3.44
CA ASN A 200 -11.71 -3.44 2.26
C ASN A 200 -10.17 -3.52 2.28
N THR A 201 -9.50 -2.92 3.26
CA THR A 201 -8.04 -3.00 3.41
C THR A 201 -7.59 -4.45 3.66
N PHE A 202 -8.38 -5.27 4.37
CA PHE A 202 -7.99 -6.61 4.84
C PHE A 202 -8.82 -7.77 4.25
N ILE A 203 -9.63 -7.52 3.21
CA ILE A 203 -10.69 -8.44 2.74
C ILE A 203 -10.22 -9.84 2.31
N ASN A 204 -8.94 -10.02 1.96
CA ASN A 204 -8.38 -11.31 1.51
C ASN A 204 -7.33 -11.92 2.46
N MET A 205 -7.15 -11.36 3.66
CA MET A 205 -6.08 -11.75 4.58
C MET A 205 -6.48 -12.94 5.47
N THR A 206 -6.79 -14.08 4.83
CA THR A 206 -7.38 -15.25 5.50
C THR A 206 -6.42 -16.02 6.40
N LYS A 207 -5.10 -15.93 6.16
CA LYS A 207 -4.07 -16.60 6.98
C LYS A 207 -3.37 -15.67 7.98
N LEU A 208 -3.83 -14.43 8.12
CA LEU A 208 -3.16 -13.48 9.00
C LEU A 208 -3.20 -13.99 10.43
N TYR A 209 -2.03 -14.03 11.06
CA TYR A 209 -1.85 -14.49 12.44
C TYR A 209 -1.47 -13.34 13.37
N ARG A 210 -0.66 -12.40 12.88
CA ARG A 210 -0.16 -11.26 13.66
C ARG A 210 -0.28 -9.95 12.88
N LEU A 211 -0.92 -8.96 13.49
CA LEU A 211 -1.06 -7.59 13.01
C LEU A 211 -0.50 -6.59 14.03
N GLU A 212 0.68 -6.04 13.77
CA GLU A 212 1.31 -5.05 14.66
C GLU A 212 0.96 -3.63 14.21
N LEU A 213 0.19 -2.91 15.03
CA LEU A 213 -0.30 -1.55 14.75
C LEU A 213 0.05 -0.54 15.86
N SER A 214 0.82 -0.96 16.87
CA SER A 214 1.19 -0.09 17.99
C SER A 214 1.93 1.17 17.51
N GLY A 215 1.80 2.29 18.24
CA GLY A 215 2.45 3.54 17.86
C GLY A 215 1.88 4.20 16.60
N ASN A 216 0.62 3.90 16.24
CA ASN A 216 -0.15 4.66 15.26
C ASN A 216 -1.22 5.51 15.95
N PRO A 217 -1.51 6.73 15.48
CA PRO A 217 -2.53 7.61 16.04
C PRO A 217 -3.94 7.21 15.54
N LEU A 218 -4.38 5.97 15.81
CA LEU A 218 -5.68 5.48 15.36
C LEU A 218 -6.82 6.29 16.00
N ASN A 219 -7.71 6.84 15.15
CA ASN A 219 -8.96 7.43 15.56
C ASN A 219 -9.92 6.30 15.94
N CYS A 220 -10.51 6.38 17.12
CA CYS A 220 -11.47 5.38 17.61
C CYS A 220 -12.85 6.00 17.85
N ASP A 221 -13.28 6.78 16.87
CA ASP A 221 -14.65 7.24 16.63
C ASP A 221 -15.31 6.26 15.63
N CYS A 222 -16.45 6.61 15.02
CA CYS A 222 -17.10 5.73 14.05
C CYS A 222 -16.25 5.37 12.82
N SER A 223 -15.19 6.12 12.49
CA SER A 223 -14.31 5.76 11.37
C SER A 223 -13.54 4.46 11.60
N ILE A 224 -13.41 3.98 12.85
CA ILE A 224 -12.74 2.72 13.16
C ILE A 224 -13.66 1.50 13.00
N PHE A 225 -14.97 1.70 12.90
CA PHE A 225 -15.96 0.62 12.89
C PHE A 225 -15.65 -0.50 11.89
N PRO A 226 -15.31 -0.21 10.62
CA PRO A 226 -15.02 -1.25 9.63
C PRO A 226 -13.86 -2.17 10.06
N PHE A 227 -12.78 -1.56 10.58
CA PHE A 227 -11.62 -2.29 11.07
C PHE A 227 -11.92 -3.04 12.36
N TRP A 228 -12.60 -2.41 13.31
CA TRP A 228 -12.99 -3.04 14.57
C TRP A 228 -13.88 -4.27 14.33
N SER A 229 -14.90 -4.15 13.48
CA SER A 229 -15.81 -5.22 13.08
C SER A 229 -15.04 -6.41 12.46
N TRP A 230 -14.16 -6.13 11.49
CA TRP A 230 -13.31 -7.15 10.87
C TRP A 230 -12.45 -7.92 11.90
N LEU A 231 -11.98 -7.21 12.94
CA LEU A 231 -11.05 -7.73 13.93
C LEU A 231 -11.74 -8.59 15.00
N ILE A 232 -12.95 -8.21 15.44
CA ILE A 232 -13.73 -9.02 16.40
C ILE A 232 -14.21 -10.34 15.79
N GLU A 233 -14.49 -10.38 14.48
CA GLU A 233 -14.81 -11.61 13.75
C GLU A 233 -13.62 -12.57 13.67
N ARG A 234 -12.39 -12.08 13.91
CA ARG A 234 -11.12 -12.79 13.74
C ARG A 234 -10.29 -12.73 15.02
N SER A 235 -10.91 -13.11 16.14
CA SER A 235 -10.30 -13.04 17.48
C SER A 235 -9.00 -13.84 17.66
N SER A 236 -8.68 -14.77 16.75
CA SER A 236 -7.40 -15.50 16.73
C SER A 236 -6.21 -14.65 16.26
N ILE A 237 -6.45 -13.52 15.61
CA ILE A 237 -5.39 -12.63 15.14
C ILE A 237 -4.79 -11.89 16.34
N GLY A 238 -3.52 -12.13 16.61
CA GLY A 238 -2.78 -11.34 17.58
C GLY A 238 -2.60 -9.91 17.06
N THR A 239 -3.16 -8.93 17.76
CA THR A 239 -3.03 -7.50 17.40
C THR A 239 -2.48 -6.66 18.53
N THR A 240 -1.83 -5.55 18.19
CA THR A 240 -1.41 -4.50 19.14
C THR A 240 -2.06 -3.15 18.85
N ALA A 241 -3.18 -3.15 18.12
CA ALA A 241 -3.88 -1.92 17.75
C ALA A 241 -4.37 -1.18 19.00
N LYS A 242 -3.97 0.09 19.11
CA LYS A 242 -4.37 1.00 20.17
C LYS A 242 -4.87 2.29 19.55
N CYS A 243 -5.93 2.83 20.12
CA CYS A 243 -6.42 4.17 19.86
C CYS A 243 -5.37 5.21 20.25
N SER A 244 -5.50 6.43 19.71
CA SER A 244 -4.63 7.57 20.03
C SER A 244 -4.54 7.90 21.52
N ASN A 245 -5.59 7.59 22.29
CA ASN A 245 -5.62 7.72 23.76
C ASN A 245 -5.03 6.52 24.53
N GLY A 246 -4.51 5.51 23.84
CA GLY A 246 -3.88 4.32 24.42
C GLY A 246 -4.81 3.12 24.66
N THR A 247 -6.13 3.30 24.52
CA THR A 247 -7.12 2.22 24.66
C THR A 247 -6.90 1.14 23.60
N LEU A 248 -7.00 -0.14 23.97
CA LEU A 248 -6.93 -1.24 23.01
C LEU A 248 -8.16 -1.22 22.12
N VAL A 249 -7.98 -1.39 20.80
CA VAL A 249 -9.12 -1.43 19.86
C VAL A 249 -10.06 -2.60 20.20
N THR A 250 -9.51 -3.74 20.64
CA THR A 250 -10.28 -4.91 21.04
C THR A 250 -11.06 -4.73 22.36
N SER A 251 -10.76 -3.69 23.14
CA SER A 251 -11.48 -3.39 24.39
C SER A 251 -12.51 -2.26 24.24
N LEU A 252 -12.73 -1.76 23.02
CA LEU A 252 -13.77 -0.76 22.78
C LEU A 252 -15.15 -1.37 23.05
N GLN A 253 -16.05 -0.56 23.62
CA GLN A 253 -17.41 -1.00 23.95
C GLN A 253 -18.18 -1.25 22.66
N SER A 254 -18.63 -2.50 22.44
CA SER A 254 -19.33 -2.90 21.23
C SER A 254 -20.61 -2.07 21.02
N ALA A 255 -21.39 -1.82 22.08
CA ALA A 255 -22.63 -1.05 22.00
C ALA A 255 -22.44 0.37 21.44
N ALA A 256 -21.32 1.03 21.74
CA ALA A 256 -21.01 2.38 21.23
C ALA A 256 -20.46 2.36 19.80
N LEU A 257 -19.94 1.23 19.33
CA LEU A 257 -19.49 1.07 17.94
C LEU A 257 -20.59 0.49 17.06
N GLU A 258 -21.54 -0.26 17.60
CA GLU A 258 -22.72 -0.74 16.88
C GLU A 258 -23.60 0.42 16.36
N THR A 259 -23.58 1.60 17.00
CA THR A 259 -24.18 2.82 16.46
C THR A 259 -23.46 3.36 15.22
N CYS A 260 -22.25 2.90 14.95
CA CYS A 260 -21.48 3.23 13.75
C CYS A 260 -21.72 2.25 12.59
N HIS A 261 -22.75 1.39 12.68
CA HIS A 261 -23.11 0.49 11.59
C HIS A 261 -23.41 1.28 10.30
N PRO A 262 -22.95 0.83 9.11
CA PRO A 262 -23.18 1.52 7.84
C PRO A 262 -24.65 1.84 7.56
N ASP A 263 -25.57 0.99 8.01
CA ASP A 263 -27.02 1.22 7.87
C ASP A 263 -27.52 2.46 8.62
N ASN A 264 -26.80 2.94 9.63
CA ASN A 264 -27.14 4.17 10.34
C ASN A 264 -26.76 5.42 9.54
N CYS A 265 -26.08 5.26 8.40
CA CYS A 265 -25.63 6.35 7.57
C CYS A 265 -26.08 6.16 6.11
N GLN A 266 -27.38 6.00 5.92
CA GLN A 266 -28.02 5.93 4.61
C GLN A 266 -28.30 7.34 4.06
N CYS A 267 -27.25 8.08 3.71
CA CYS A 267 -27.41 9.44 3.16
C CYS A 267 -28.05 9.40 1.76
N PHE A 268 -29.11 10.17 1.58
CA PHE A 268 -29.80 10.37 0.31
C PHE A 268 -29.21 11.56 -0.46
N ASN A 269 -29.61 11.70 -1.73
CA ASN A 269 -29.33 12.86 -2.56
C ASN A 269 -27.84 13.27 -2.67
N GLY A 270 -26.94 12.29 -2.59
CA GLY A 270 -25.49 12.52 -2.68
C GLY A 270 -24.82 13.01 -1.39
N GLY A 271 -25.51 12.98 -0.25
CA GLY A 271 -24.91 13.25 1.05
C GLY A 271 -23.78 12.26 1.40
N LYS A 272 -22.79 12.72 2.16
CA LYS A 272 -21.62 11.93 2.57
C LYS A 272 -21.69 11.56 4.05
N CYS A 273 -21.29 10.35 4.37
CA CYS A 273 -21.19 9.89 5.75
C CYS A 273 -19.94 10.43 6.44
N GLU A 274 -20.13 11.10 7.58
CA GLU A 274 -19.05 11.58 8.43
C GLU A 274 -19.20 11.08 9.86
N ALA A 275 -18.07 10.81 10.51
CA ALA A 275 -18.03 10.40 11.91
C ALA A 275 -18.00 11.65 12.81
N MET A 276 -18.96 11.76 13.72
CA MET A 276 -18.97 12.71 14.83
C MET A 276 -18.92 11.96 16.15
N GLY A 277 -17.70 11.61 16.59
CA GLY A 277 -17.53 10.73 17.74
C GLY A 277 -18.11 9.33 17.48
N TYR A 278 -19.03 8.86 18.32
CA TYR A 278 -19.68 7.55 18.18
C TYR A 278 -21.02 7.60 17.41
N GLU A 279 -21.26 8.67 16.65
CA GLU A 279 -22.41 8.82 15.76
C GLU A 279 -21.94 9.04 14.32
N LEU A 280 -22.63 8.42 13.36
CA LEU A 280 -22.50 8.74 11.94
C LEU A 280 -23.57 9.76 11.57
N ILE A 281 -23.15 10.84 10.90
CA ILE A 281 -24.04 11.87 10.39
C ILE A 281 -23.88 12.01 8.88
N CYS A 282 -24.89 12.55 8.21
CA CYS A 282 -24.79 12.89 6.80
C CYS A 282 -24.40 14.37 6.63
N ASP A 283 -23.27 14.60 5.97
CA ASP A 283 -22.91 15.89 5.38
C ASP A 283 -23.70 16.07 4.08
N CYS A 284 -24.69 16.95 4.10
CA CYS A 284 -25.60 17.17 2.99
C CYS A 284 -25.06 18.22 2.01
N ILE A 285 -25.18 17.93 0.72
CA ILE A 285 -24.71 18.83 -0.34
C ILE A 285 -25.83 19.70 -0.91
N GLY A 286 -25.52 20.96 -1.20
CA GLY A 286 -26.44 21.90 -1.86
C GLY A 286 -27.73 22.13 -1.07
N GLN A 287 -28.87 21.83 -1.70
CA GLN A 287 -30.20 22.11 -1.16
C GLN A 287 -30.75 21.04 -0.21
N TRP A 288 -29.99 20.00 0.13
CA TRP A 288 -30.50 18.88 0.92
C TRP A 288 -30.20 19.07 2.41
N THR A 289 -31.13 18.63 3.25
CA THR A 289 -31.13 18.76 4.72
C THR A 289 -31.77 17.54 5.37
N GLY A 290 -31.81 17.53 6.71
CA GLY A 290 -32.28 16.40 7.50
C GLY A 290 -31.14 15.42 7.82
N ARG A 291 -31.37 14.53 8.79
CA ARG A 291 -30.37 13.58 9.29
C ARG A 291 -29.74 12.72 8.20
N PHE A 292 -30.50 12.37 7.16
CA PHE A 292 -30.07 11.54 6.05
C PHE A 292 -30.05 12.30 4.73
N CYS A 293 -30.08 13.64 4.71
CA CYS A 293 -30.18 14.44 3.49
C CYS A 293 -31.41 14.14 2.64
N GLN A 294 -32.50 13.70 3.27
CA GLN A 294 -33.74 13.32 2.61
C GLN A 294 -34.66 14.51 2.31
N ASP A 295 -34.47 15.64 3.00
CA ASP A 295 -35.35 16.80 2.93
C ASP A 295 -34.75 17.88 2.04
N SER A 296 -35.54 18.57 1.21
CA SER A 296 -35.06 19.79 0.54
C SER A 296 -35.16 20.98 1.51
N GLN A 297 -34.22 21.93 1.43
CA GLN A 297 -34.30 23.19 2.17
C GLN A 297 -35.65 23.88 1.93
N CYS A 298 -36.19 23.81 0.71
CA CYS A 298 -37.50 24.36 0.38
C CYS A 298 -38.70 23.59 0.95
N THR A 299 -38.52 22.35 1.42
CA THR A 299 -39.62 21.57 2.03
C THR A 299 -40.01 22.13 3.41
N SER A 300 -39.07 22.78 4.11
CA SER A 300 -39.29 23.36 5.44
C SER A 300 -39.22 24.89 5.48
N PHE A 301 -39.03 25.53 4.31
CA PHE A 301 -38.93 26.98 4.18
C PHE A 301 -40.30 27.59 3.86
N ASP A 302 -40.91 28.27 4.84
CA ASP A 302 -42.24 28.88 4.68
C ASP A 302 -42.15 30.20 3.90
N CYS A 303 -42.64 30.17 2.66
CA CYS A 303 -42.74 31.35 1.79
C CYS A 303 -44.12 32.00 1.78
N GLY A 304 -45.07 31.53 2.59
CA GLY A 304 -46.45 32.01 2.55
C GLY A 304 -47.07 31.84 1.16
N PHE A 305 -47.32 32.96 0.47
CA PHE A 305 -47.85 32.99 -0.90
C PHE A 305 -46.78 33.04 -2.00
N GLY A 306 -45.49 32.96 -1.65
CA GLY A 306 -44.39 32.87 -2.61
C GLY A 306 -43.92 31.45 -2.87
N ASP A 307 -43.16 31.28 -3.93
CA ASP A 307 -42.49 30.02 -4.26
C ASP A 307 -41.09 29.98 -3.65
N CYS A 308 -40.73 28.86 -3.03
CA CYS A 308 -39.36 28.66 -2.58
C CYS A 308 -38.46 28.30 -3.77
N TYR A 309 -37.31 28.95 -3.86
CA TYR A 309 -36.24 28.60 -4.78
C TYR A 309 -34.91 28.52 -4.05
N ILE A 310 -33.95 27.79 -4.62
CA ILE A 310 -32.59 27.71 -4.10
C ILE A 310 -31.70 28.67 -4.87
N GLU A 311 -31.01 29.55 -4.16
CA GLU A 311 -30.10 30.52 -4.76
C GLU A 311 -28.87 29.80 -5.37
N PRO A 312 -28.56 30.00 -6.67
CA PRO A 312 -27.56 29.17 -7.35
C PRO A 312 -26.12 29.35 -6.88
N VAL A 313 -25.81 30.44 -6.16
CA VAL A 313 -24.44 30.83 -5.82
C VAL A 313 -24.02 30.30 -4.45
N ASN A 314 -24.92 30.34 -3.46
CA ASN A 314 -24.67 29.92 -2.08
C ASN A 314 -25.54 28.71 -1.65
N GLY A 315 -26.48 28.27 -2.49
CA GLY A 315 -27.30 27.08 -2.24
C GLY A 315 -28.33 27.25 -1.12
N THR A 316 -28.67 28.49 -0.73
CA THR A 316 -29.65 28.77 0.32
C THR A 316 -31.06 28.89 -0.23
N ALA A 317 -32.04 28.36 0.50
CA ALA A 317 -33.46 28.59 0.22
C ALA A 317 -33.84 30.06 0.40
N GLN A 318 -34.59 30.57 -0.57
CA GLN A 318 -35.11 31.92 -0.63
C GLN A 318 -36.54 31.87 -1.19
N CYS A 319 -37.33 32.90 -0.92
CA CYS A 319 -38.69 33.00 -1.43
C CYS A 319 -38.74 33.97 -2.61
N LEU A 320 -39.39 33.57 -3.71
CA LEU A 320 -39.79 34.42 -4.82
C LEU A 320 -41.26 34.78 -4.65
N CYS A 321 -41.56 36.07 -4.61
CA CYS A 321 -42.91 36.57 -4.41
C CYS A 321 -43.42 37.26 -5.69
N ASP A 322 -44.65 36.94 -6.11
CA ASP A 322 -45.40 37.69 -7.13
C ASP A 322 -45.81 39.07 -6.58
N ASP A 323 -45.74 40.09 -7.44
CA ASP A 323 -46.20 41.47 -7.23
C ASP A 323 -47.52 41.58 -6.45
N LYS A 324 -48.46 40.65 -6.67
CA LYS A 324 -49.79 40.67 -6.03
C LYS A 324 -49.79 40.29 -4.55
N TYR A 325 -48.77 39.58 -4.06
CA TYR A 325 -48.74 38.99 -2.72
C TYR A 325 -47.52 39.40 -1.88
N VAL A 326 -46.81 40.46 -2.27
CA VAL A 326 -45.60 40.97 -1.59
C VAL A 326 -45.77 41.19 -0.08
N ASN A 327 -46.96 41.61 0.37
CA ASN A 327 -47.22 41.84 1.80
C ASN A 327 -47.43 40.54 2.62
N TYR A 328 -47.50 39.39 1.95
CA TYR A 328 -47.79 38.08 2.56
C TYR A 328 -46.67 37.05 2.30
N CYS A 329 -45.49 37.50 1.88
CA CYS A 329 -44.35 36.66 1.51
C CYS A 329 -43.06 37.26 2.09
N PRO A 330 -42.24 36.48 2.82
CA PRO A 330 -41.01 36.98 3.47
C PRO A 330 -39.80 37.09 2.51
N GLY A 331 -40.02 37.17 1.19
CA GLY A 331 -39.01 36.90 0.15
C GLY A 331 -38.45 38.08 -0.63
N LEU A 332 -37.58 37.73 -1.60
CA LEU A 332 -37.04 38.63 -2.60
C LEU A 332 -38.07 38.83 -3.73
N TYR A 333 -38.14 40.07 -4.21
CA TYR A 333 -39.14 40.52 -5.15
C TYR A 333 -38.76 40.24 -6.60
N GLN A 334 -39.63 39.59 -7.36
CA GLN A 334 -39.53 39.52 -8.83
C GLN A 334 -40.58 40.45 -9.46
N SER A 335 -40.13 41.59 -9.98
CA SER A 335 -41.00 42.44 -10.81
C SER A 335 -41.31 41.72 -12.12
N ASN A 336 -42.57 41.76 -12.57
CA ASN A 336 -43.04 41.22 -13.85
C ASN A 336 -42.42 41.87 -15.13
N ASN A 337 -41.22 42.45 -15.06
CA ASN A 337 -40.51 43.12 -16.16
C ASN A 337 -39.08 42.60 -16.42
N GLN A 338 -38.68 41.45 -15.85
CA GLN A 338 -37.43 40.78 -16.24
C GLN A 338 -37.72 39.42 -16.89
N THR A 339 -37.89 39.45 -18.20
CA THR A 339 -37.60 38.32 -19.08
C THR A 339 -36.13 37.91 -18.87
N PHE A 340 -35.90 36.74 -18.28
CA PHE A 340 -34.63 36.04 -18.42
C PHE A 340 -34.60 35.41 -19.82
N GLU A 341 -33.77 35.94 -20.71
CA GLU A 341 -33.37 35.22 -21.92
C GLU A 341 -32.58 33.97 -21.51
N ILE A 342 -32.93 32.85 -22.16
CA ILE A 342 -32.49 31.47 -21.91
C ILE A 342 -31.00 31.29 -22.22
#